data_AF-A0A5M9ZQJ5-F1
#
_entry.id   AF-A0A5M9ZQJ5-F1
#
_cell.length_a   1.000
_cell.length_b   1.000
_cell.length_c   1.000
_cell.angle_alpha   90.00
_cell.angle_beta   90.00
_cell.angle_gamma   90.00
#
_symmetry.space_group_name_H-M   'P 1'
#
loop_
_entity.id
_entity.type
_entity.pdbx_description
1 polymer ?
#
loop_
_entity_poly.entity_id
_entity_poly.type
_entity_poly.pdbx_seq_one_letter_code
_entity_poly.pdbx_strand_id
1 'polypeptide(L)'
;MLSFIEDNSHPFDYVERLEGVPDGVEARVVRMTPDLPFDAMVAMPADRVPADVEAEPVGNHVVIHHAFPDLGPAEDWVVAWVNRCPASDFPRNR
;
A
#
# COMPACT_ATOMS: atom_id res chain seq x y z
N MET A 1 0.45 -15.39 -2.89
CA MET A 1 -0.64 -14.91 -3.78
C MET A 1 -1.23 -13.70 -3.09
N LEU A 2 -1.25 -12.56 -3.76
CA LEU A 2 -1.78 -11.29 -3.22
C LEU A 2 -3.25 -11.18 -3.62
N SER A 3 -4.07 -10.64 -2.73
CA SER A 3 -5.51 -10.41 -2.98
C SER A 3 -6.01 -9.22 -2.17
N PHE A 4 -6.97 -8.48 -2.71
CA PHE A 4 -7.63 -7.39 -2.01
C PHE A 4 -8.86 -7.86 -1.22
N ILE A 5 -9.15 -7.18 -0.12
CA ILE A 5 -10.34 -7.39 0.72
C ILE A 5 -10.97 -6.04 1.09
N GLU A 6 -12.29 -5.96 0.94
CA GLU A 6 -13.13 -4.80 1.29
C GLU A 6 -13.22 -4.58 2.82
N ASP A 7 -13.09 -3.34 3.30
CA ASP A 7 -13.11 -2.99 4.73
C ASP A 7 -14.14 -1.92 5.10
N ASN A 8 -15.34 -2.32 5.51
CA ASN A 8 -16.44 -1.39 5.80
C ASN A 8 -16.38 -0.66 7.17
N SER A 9 -15.21 -0.56 7.81
CA SER A 9 -15.10 -0.03 9.19
C SER A 9 -14.91 1.50 9.32
N HIS A 10 -14.82 2.25 8.20
CA HIS A 10 -14.41 3.66 8.16
C HIS A 10 -15.31 4.50 7.23
N PRO A 11 -15.31 5.85 7.30
CA PRO A 11 -16.24 6.72 6.54
C PRO A 11 -15.95 6.82 5.03
N PHE A 12 -15.25 5.83 4.45
CA PHE A 12 -14.90 5.81 3.04
C PHE A 12 -16.03 5.18 2.23
N ASP A 13 -16.28 5.74 1.05
CA ASP A 13 -17.18 5.14 0.05
C ASP A 13 -16.64 3.82 -0.49
N TYR A 14 -15.30 3.68 -0.51
CA TYR A 14 -14.64 2.45 -0.89
C TYR A 14 -13.31 2.31 -0.16
N VAL A 15 -12.99 1.10 0.28
CA VAL A 15 -11.68 0.76 0.82
C VAL A 15 -11.38 -0.72 0.63
N GLU A 16 -10.22 -0.98 0.06
CA GLU A 16 -9.64 -2.29 -0.04
C GLU A 16 -8.25 -2.31 0.56
N ARG A 17 -7.92 -3.40 1.26
CA ARG A 17 -6.59 -3.67 1.81
C ARG A 17 -5.98 -4.84 1.05
N LEU A 18 -4.69 -4.72 0.72
CA LEU A 18 -3.97 -5.80 0.07
C LEU A 18 -3.43 -6.78 1.12
N GLU A 19 -3.77 -8.06 1.00
CA GLU A 19 -3.25 -9.13 1.83
C GLU A 19 -2.05 -9.84 1.20
N GLY A 20 -1.28 -10.54 2.05
CA GLY A 20 -0.09 -11.29 1.64
C GLY A 20 1.14 -10.42 1.37
N VAL A 21 1.09 -9.16 1.80
CA VAL A 21 2.20 -8.20 1.72
C VAL A 21 3.33 -8.58 2.70
N PRO A 22 4.59 -8.16 2.46
CA PRO A 22 5.70 -8.41 3.38
C PRO A 22 5.46 -7.83 4.78
N ASP A 23 6.00 -8.47 5.82
CA ASP A 23 5.84 -8.04 7.21
C ASP A 23 6.22 -6.57 7.41
N GLY A 24 5.32 -5.79 8.03
CA GLY A 24 5.50 -4.36 8.29
C GLY A 24 5.16 -3.45 7.11
N VAL A 25 4.82 -4.00 5.94
CA VAL A 25 4.23 -3.25 4.82
C VAL A 25 2.71 -3.24 4.98
N GLU A 26 2.10 -2.08 4.78
CA GLU A 26 0.65 -1.94 4.66
C GLU A 26 0.35 -1.35 3.29
N ALA A 27 -0.68 -1.85 2.62
CA ALA A 27 -1.06 -1.34 1.32
C ALA A 27 -2.59 -1.35 1.16
N ARG A 28 -3.12 -0.26 0.61
CA ARG A 28 -4.57 -0.05 0.49
C ARG A 28 -4.91 0.83 -0.70
N VAL A 29 -6.15 0.69 -1.17
CA VAL A 29 -6.81 1.63 -2.08
C VAL A 29 -8.05 2.15 -1.38
N VAL A 30 -8.21 3.47 -1.29
CA VAL A 30 -9.38 4.09 -0.66
C VAL A 30 -10.03 5.09 -1.60
N ARG A 31 -11.33 5.31 -1.46
CA ARG A 31 -12.03 6.45 -2.05
C ARG A 31 -12.92 7.08 -1.00
N MET A 32 -12.75 8.37 -0.75
CA MET A 32 -13.50 9.07 0.28
C MET A 32 -14.98 9.23 -0.09
N THR A 33 -15.26 9.66 -1.32
CA THR A 33 -16.63 9.83 -1.86
C THR A 33 -16.67 9.43 -3.34
N PRO A 34 -17.83 9.07 -3.92
CA PRO A 34 -17.92 8.57 -5.29
C PRO A 34 -17.30 9.46 -6.37
N ASP A 35 -17.28 10.77 -6.15
CA ASP A 35 -16.82 11.78 -7.12
C ASP A 35 -15.33 12.11 -6.98
N LEU A 36 -14.62 11.48 -6.03
CA LEU A 36 -13.19 11.66 -5.84
C LEU A 36 -12.38 10.51 -6.46
N PRO A 37 -11.15 10.78 -6.90
CA PRO A 37 -10.22 9.71 -7.30
C PRO A 37 -9.99 8.70 -6.16
N PHE A 38 -9.60 7.48 -6.55
CA PHE A 38 -9.04 6.50 -5.65
C PHE A 38 -7.64 6.95 -5.20
N ASP A 39 -7.36 6.88 -3.91
CA ASP A 39 -6.03 7.06 -3.33
C ASP A 39 -5.43 5.68 -3.08
N ALA A 40 -4.43 5.33 -3.87
CA ALA A 40 -3.61 4.14 -3.69
C ALA A 40 -2.44 4.48 -2.78
N MET A 41 -2.19 3.68 -1.74
CA MET A 41 -1.18 3.96 -0.74
C MET A 41 -0.42 2.69 -0.35
N VAL A 42 0.88 2.85 -0.15
CA VAL A 42 1.77 1.85 0.46
C VAL A 42 2.54 2.53 1.60
N ALA A 43 2.40 2.00 2.81
CA ALA A 43 3.27 2.30 3.93
C ALA A 43 4.28 1.17 4.12
N MET A 44 5.54 1.52 4.32
CA MET A 44 6.61 0.55 4.54
C MET A 44 7.61 1.07 5.57
N PRO A 45 8.37 0.19 6.25
CA PRO A 45 9.46 0.61 7.11
C PRO A 45 10.52 1.37 6.29
N ALA A 46 11.17 2.37 6.89
CA ALA A 46 12.12 3.25 6.19
C ALA A 46 13.34 2.48 5.60
N ASP A 47 13.73 1.35 6.19
CA ASP A 47 14.81 0.47 5.72
C ASP A 47 14.39 -0.43 4.53
N ARG A 48 13.11 -0.40 4.13
CA ARG A 48 12.57 -1.17 3.01
C ARG A 48 12.14 -0.33 1.81
N VAL A 49 12.37 0.97 1.87
CA VAL A 49 12.12 1.86 0.73
C VAL A 49 13.07 1.48 -0.41
N PRO A 50 12.57 1.23 -1.64
CA PRO A 50 13.45 0.95 -2.76
C PRO A 50 14.44 2.11 -2.98
N ALA A 51 15.69 1.78 -3.29
CA ALA A 51 16.79 2.76 -3.28
C ALA A 51 16.63 3.91 -4.29
N ASP A 52 15.80 3.74 -5.32
CA ASP A 52 15.53 4.72 -6.37
C ASP A 52 14.36 5.66 -6.03
N VAL A 53 13.86 5.62 -4.80
CA VAL A 53 12.63 6.30 -4.40
C VAL A 53 12.97 7.41 -3.42
N GLU A 54 12.79 8.64 -3.88
CA GLU A 54 12.79 9.79 -2.98
C GLU A 54 11.45 9.80 -2.23
N ALA A 55 11.51 9.57 -0.92
CA ALA A 55 10.33 9.59 -0.08
C ALA A 55 10.61 10.25 1.27
N GLU A 56 9.63 10.99 1.76
CA GLU A 56 9.71 11.64 3.06
C GLU A 56 9.31 10.66 4.18
N PRO A 57 10.12 10.54 5.25
CA PRO A 57 9.78 9.69 6.38
C PRO A 57 8.60 10.26 7.17
N VAL A 58 7.66 9.39 7.50
CA VAL A 58 6.53 9.64 8.42
C VAL A 58 6.75 8.79 9.67
N GLY A 59 7.49 9.35 10.64
CA GLY A 59 7.94 8.61 11.82
C GLY A 59 8.91 7.49 11.44
N ASN A 60 8.57 6.25 11.81
CA ASN A 60 9.39 5.06 11.49
C ASN A 60 9.02 4.39 10.15
N HIS A 61 8.05 4.97 9.43
CA HIS A 61 7.59 4.46 8.14
C HIS A 61 7.84 5.50 7.07
N VAL A 62 7.75 5.05 5.83
CA VAL A 62 7.61 5.87 4.64
C VAL A 62 6.27 5.54 4.03
N VAL A 63 5.55 6.59 3.63
CA VAL A 63 4.26 6.47 2.97
C VAL A 63 4.40 7.02 1.57
N ILE A 64 4.10 6.18 0.58
CA ILE A 64 3.93 6.60 -0.81
C ILE A 64 2.46 6.47 -1.17
N HIS A 65 1.93 7.43 -1.90
CA HIS A 65 0.57 7.37 -2.39
C HIS A 65 0.42 8.05 -3.74
N HIS A 66 -0.57 7.63 -4.50
CA HIS A 66 -0.89 8.21 -5.80
C HIS A 66 -2.39 8.13 -6.06
N ALA A 67 -2.93 9.18 -6.68
CA ALA A 67 -4.34 9.26 -7.00
C ALA A 67 -4.63 8.71 -8.41
N PHE A 68 -5.70 7.93 -8.54
CA PHE A 68 -6.15 7.33 -9.79
C PHE A 68 -7.64 7.59 -10.00
N PRO A 69 -8.07 7.93 -11.23
CA PRO A 69 -9.50 8.08 -11.52
C PRO A 69 -10.25 6.73 -11.47
N ASP A 70 -9.55 5.63 -11.76
CA ASP A 70 -10.11 4.30 -11.90
C ASP A 70 -9.46 3.32 -10.91
N LEU A 71 -10.24 2.33 -10.47
CA LEU A 71 -9.81 1.34 -9.47
C LEU A 71 -8.69 0.42 -9.98
N GLY A 72 -8.85 -0.19 -11.15
CA GLY A 72 -7.89 -1.17 -11.68
C GLY A 72 -6.45 -0.63 -11.77
N PRO A 73 -6.21 0.56 -12.34
CA PRO A 73 -4.89 1.19 -12.31
C PRO A 73 -4.34 1.46 -10.90
N ALA A 74 -5.22 1.77 -9.93
CA ALA A 74 -4.83 1.97 -8.54
C ALA A 74 -4.33 0.66 -7.92
N GLU A 75 -5.06 -0.44 -8.13
CA GLU A 75 -4.68 -1.79 -7.67
C GLU A 75 -3.35 -2.24 -8.29
N ASP A 76 -3.21 -2.10 -9.61
CA ASP A 76 -1.99 -2.46 -10.35
C ASP A 76 -0.77 -1.71 -9.82
N TRP A 77 -0.93 -0.41 -9.53
CA TRP A 77 0.13 0.42 -8.98
C TRP A 77 0.55 -0.05 -7.58
N VAL A 78 -0.41 -0.36 -6.70
CA VAL A 78 -0.13 -0.88 -5.35
C VAL A 78 0.64 -2.20 -5.43
N VAL A 79 0.17 -3.14 -6.26
CA VAL A 79 0.81 -4.45 -6.43
C VAL A 79 2.23 -4.30 -6.99
N ALA A 80 2.43 -3.42 -7.96
CA ALA A 80 3.76 -3.13 -8.51
C ALA A 80 4.72 -2.61 -7.44
N TRP A 81 4.26 -1.74 -6.54
CA TRP A 81 5.07 -1.21 -5.45
C TRP A 81 5.41 -2.24 -4.38
N VAL A 82 4.42 -3.01 -3.93
CA VAL A 82 4.64 -4.08 -2.94
C VAL A 82 5.63 -5.11 -3.47
N ASN A 83 5.56 -5.47 -4.76
CA ASN A 83 6.51 -6.40 -5.39
C ASN A 83 7.95 -5.85 -5.50
N ARG A 84 8.12 -4.52 -5.39
CA ARG A 84 9.44 -3.88 -5.36
C ARG A 84 10.01 -3.76 -3.95
N CYS A 85 9.20 -3.95 -2.92
CA CYS A 85 9.66 -3.91 -1.53
C CYS A 85 10.60 -5.10 -1.28
N PRO A 86 11.80 -4.87 -0.72
CA PRO A 86 12.70 -5.95 -0.35
C PRO A 86 12.01 -6.93 0.61
N ALA A 87 12.17 -8.23 0.38
CA ALA A 87 11.76 -9.23 1.35
C ALA A 87 12.57 -9.05 2.64
N SER A 88 11.97 -9.32 3.80
CA SER A 88 12.73 -9.32 5.05
C SER A 88 13.73 -10.49 5.05
N ASP A 89 15.02 -10.20 5.13
CA ASP A 89 16.06 -11.22 5.33
C ASP A 89 16.09 -11.78 6.77
N PHE A 90 15.14 -11.40 7.63
CA PHE A 90 15.09 -11.89 9.00
C PHE A 90 14.63 -13.36 9.05
N PRO A 91 15.39 -14.27 9.69
CA PRO A 91 14.98 -15.65 9.83
C PRO A 91 13.71 -15.70 10.69
N ARG A 92 12.71 -16.45 10.21
CA ARG A 92 11.55 -16.84 11.03
C ARG A 92 12.08 -17.70 12.18
N ASN A 93 12.41 -17.08 13.30
CA ASN A 93 12.63 -17.81 14.55
C ASN A 93 11.31 -18.45 14.95
N ARG A 94 11.17 -19.74 14.62
CA ARG A 94 10.27 -20.68 15.28
C ARG A 94 10.89 -21.13 16.59
#